data_AF-M5UHP7-F1
#
_entry.id   AF-M5UHP7-F1
#
_cell.length_a   1.000
_cell.length_b   1.000
_cell.length_c   1.000
_cell.angle_alpha   90.00
_cell.angle_beta   90.00
_cell.angle_gamma   90.00
#
_symmetry.space_group_name_H-M   'P 1'
#
loop_
_entity.id
_entity.type
_entity.pdbx_description
1 polymer ?
#
loop_
_entity_poly.entity_id
_entity_poly.type
_entity_poly.pdbx_seq_one_letter_code
_entity_poly.pdbx_strand_id
1 'polypeptide(L)'
;MESIYTEANTRAAFQLNWSVSLFGKEPLPSSEHWYDRLKTAIDPDGVRLLSADHLNDNTYQFLVSTKPHCSPSAIVRSIKGRLQYLIRDEIPKAFRRNYHVQSLGDAKAATLDRYVSRQTDKHPMADPVVQRRLDTLQFHDPTIDLAHPNTGTYGRYLNSLQIVLENIDGWREVRESMLRRVRGVIVKSAMKKPWRLSRIGLLSNHVHILLGGSVTDSPSSIALSLMNNIAFVYEMKPILKFSFYAGTFGGYDRGVTRRPRL
;
A
#
# COMPACT_ATOMS: atom_id res chain seq x y z
N MET A 1 -15.35 -11.15 -20.11
CA MET A 1 -14.22 -10.42 -20.70
C MET A 1 -13.01 -10.66 -19.81
N GLU A 2 -11.95 -11.22 -20.37
CA GLU A 2 -10.76 -11.66 -19.61
C GLU A 2 -9.90 -10.46 -19.18
N SER A 3 -9.22 -10.56 -18.05
CA SER A 3 -8.33 -9.50 -17.55
C SER A 3 -7.02 -9.50 -18.34
N ILE A 4 -6.62 -8.35 -18.87
CA ILE A 4 -5.37 -8.23 -19.65
C ILE A 4 -4.14 -8.02 -18.77
N TYR A 5 -4.30 -7.39 -17.59
CA TYR A 5 -3.23 -7.23 -16.60
C TYR A 5 -3.43 -8.26 -15.49
N THR A 6 -2.46 -9.15 -15.34
CA THR A 6 -2.50 -10.24 -14.35
C THR A 6 -1.19 -10.28 -13.57
N GLU A 7 -1.15 -10.98 -12.44
CA GLU A 7 0.09 -11.18 -11.69
C GLU A 7 1.15 -11.93 -12.50
N ALA A 8 0.73 -12.76 -13.47
CA ALA A 8 1.64 -13.54 -14.31
C ALA A 8 2.36 -12.69 -15.38
N ASN A 9 1.72 -11.62 -15.87
CA ASN A 9 2.25 -10.82 -16.98
C ASN A 9 2.64 -9.39 -16.60
N THR A 10 2.36 -8.94 -15.38
CA THR A 10 2.60 -7.56 -14.93
C THR A 10 3.68 -7.51 -13.85
N ARG A 11 4.73 -6.69 -14.07
CA ARG A 11 5.85 -6.54 -13.15
C ARG A 11 5.60 -5.43 -12.12
N ALA A 12 5.89 -5.70 -10.86
CA ALA A 12 5.78 -4.69 -9.81
C ALA A 12 7.14 -4.08 -9.47
N ALA A 13 7.26 -2.75 -9.56
CA ALA A 13 8.23 -1.99 -8.78
C ALA A 13 7.59 -1.64 -7.43
N PHE A 14 8.29 -1.79 -6.31
CA PHE A 14 7.62 -1.58 -5.03
C PHE A 14 8.54 -1.18 -3.90
N GLN A 15 7.95 -0.45 -2.95
CA GLN A 15 8.54 -0.13 -1.66
C GLN A 15 7.46 -0.25 -0.59
N LEU A 16 7.35 -1.43 0.00
CA LEU A 16 6.26 -1.79 0.91
C LEU A 16 6.85 -2.13 2.27
N ASN A 17 6.67 -1.22 3.22
CA ASN A 17 7.14 -1.36 4.59
C ASN A 17 5.98 -1.23 5.57
N TRP A 18 6.04 -1.99 6.65
CA TRP A 18 4.96 -2.09 7.63
C TRP A 18 5.50 -2.15 9.04
N SER A 19 4.80 -1.48 9.96
CA SER A 19 4.95 -1.69 11.40
C SER A 19 3.82 -2.63 11.85
N VAL A 20 4.19 -3.72 12.51
CA VAL A 20 3.25 -4.72 13.03
C VAL A 20 3.43 -4.83 14.54
N SER A 21 2.37 -4.74 15.31
CA SER A 21 2.42 -4.95 16.76
C SER A 21 1.58 -6.18 17.13
N LEU A 22 2.18 -7.09 17.89
CA LEU A 22 1.52 -8.27 18.44
C LEU A 22 1.49 -8.17 19.97
N PHE A 23 0.34 -8.51 20.54
CA PHE A 23 0.09 -8.38 21.97
C PHE A 23 0.03 -9.75 22.64
N GLY A 24 0.92 -9.97 23.59
CA GLY A 24 0.98 -11.12 24.47
C GLY A 24 -0.16 -11.13 25.48
N LYS A 25 -0.53 -12.32 25.95
CA LYS A 25 -1.36 -12.51 27.14
C LYS A 25 -0.52 -12.49 28.42
N GLU A 26 0.75 -12.86 28.28
CA GLU A 26 1.78 -13.00 29.31
C GLU A 26 3.10 -12.43 28.77
N PRO A 27 4.11 -12.20 29.64
CA PRO A 27 5.42 -11.72 29.23
C PRO A 27 6.02 -12.59 28.13
N LEU A 28 6.47 -11.96 27.06
CA LEU A 28 6.96 -12.61 25.87
C LEU A 28 8.49 -12.81 25.96
N PRO A 29 9.03 -13.94 25.45
CA PRO A 29 10.46 -14.22 25.54
C PRO A 29 11.31 -13.23 24.72
N SER A 30 12.60 -13.13 25.02
CA SER A 30 13.52 -12.29 24.24
C SER A 30 13.49 -12.64 22.74
N SER A 31 13.55 -11.62 21.88
CA SER A 31 13.60 -11.83 20.43
C SER A 31 14.83 -12.62 19.97
N GLU A 32 15.93 -12.56 20.73
CA GLU A 32 17.18 -13.28 20.45
C GLU A 32 16.98 -14.79 20.28
N HIS A 33 15.99 -15.38 20.97
CA HIS A 33 15.75 -16.83 20.94
C HIS A 33 15.05 -17.32 19.67
N TRP A 34 14.35 -16.43 18.95
CA TRP A 34 13.50 -16.84 17.82
C TRP A 34 13.69 -15.99 16.57
N TYR A 35 14.42 -14.88 16.62
CA TYR A 35 14.52 -13.90 15.52
C TYR A 35 14.90 -14.53 14.18
N ASP A 36 16.03 -15.23 14.11
CA ASP A 36 16.53 -15.82 12.86
C ASP A 36 15.63 -16.94 12.35
N ARG A 37 15.06 -17.73 13.27
CA ARG A 37 14.09 -18.78 12.94
C ARG A 37 12.82 -18.19 12.36
N LEU A 38 12.31 -17.10 12.95
CA LEU A 38 11.13 -16.40 12.45
C LEU A 38 11.41 -15.80 11.08
N LYS A 39 12.54 -15.09 10.93
CA LYS A 39 12.96 -14.48 9.66
C LYS A 39 12.97 -15.51 8.52
N THR A 40 13.50 -16.70 8.78
CA THR A 40 13.54 -17.81 7.80
C THR A 40 12.14 -18.36 7.53
N ALA A 41 11.31 -18.51 8.57
CA ALA A 41 9.98 -19.11 8.45
C ALA A 41 8.96 -18.24 7.70
N ILE A 42 9.14 -16.92 7.67
CA ILE A 42 8.20 -15.99 7.02
C ILE A 42 8.62 -15.56 5.61
N ASP A 43 9.90 -15.74 5.22
CA ASP A 43 10.40 -15.32 3.90
C ASP A 43 9.65 -15.98 2.72
N PRO A 44 9.29 -17.28 2.78
CA PRO A 44 8.48 -17.93 1.74
C PRO A 44 7.09 -17.30 1.56
N ASP A 45 6.54 -16.69 2.61
CA ASP A 45 5.23 -16.01 2.58
C ASP A 45 5.32 -14.61 1.93
N GLY A 46 6.50 -14.23 1.43
CA GLY A 46 6.76 -12.92 0.83
C GLY A 46 6.96 -11.79 1.85
N VAL A 47 7.16 -12.13 3.13
CA VAL A 47 7.36 -11.19 4.24
C VAL A 47 8.82 -11.25 4.67
N ARG A 48 9.49 -10.10 4.72
CA ARG A 48 10.86 -9.97 5.18
C ARG A 48 10.91 -9.22 6.51
N LEU A 49 11.43 -9.88 7.53
CA LEU A 49 11.67 -9.26 8.84
C LEU A 49 12.88 -8.32 8.77
N LEU A 50 12.70 -7.06 9.17
CA LEU A 50 13.75 -6.04 9.21
C LEU A 50 14.24 -5.75 10.63
N SER A 51 13.32 -5.69 11.60
CA SER A 51 13.63 -5.63 13.03
C SER A 51 12.48 -6.21 13.86
N ALA A 52 12.79 -6.60 15.09
CA ALA A 52 11.81 -7.01 16.09
C ALA A 52 12.24 -6.54 17.48
N ASP A 53 11.43 -5.69 18.08
CA ASP A 53 11.72 -4.97 19.31
C ASP A 53 10.63 -5.26 20.35
N HIS A 54 10.99 -5.24 21.64
CA HIS A 54 10.01 -5.22 22.73
C HIS A 54 9.63 -3.78 23.00
N LEU A 55 8.34 -3.45 22.87
CA LEU A 55 7.85 -2.15 23.33
C LEU A 55 7.60 -2.16 24.85
N ASN A 56 7.25 -3.33 25.37
CA ASN A 56 7.10 -3.69 26.77
C ASN A 56 7.09 -5.23 26.87
N ASP A 57 7.02 -5.76 28.08
CA ASP A 57 7.05 -7.21 28.35
C ASP A 57 6.02 -8.01 27.55
N ASN A 58 4.88 -7.40 27.20
CA ASN A 58 3.76 -8.08 26.54
C ASN A 58 3.55 -7.64 25.09
N THR A 59 4.47 -6.86 24.50
CA THR A 59 4.25 -6.31 23.16
C THR A 59 5.49 -6.39 22.30
N TYR A 60 5.40 -7.19 21.24
CA TYR A 60 6.37 -7.13 20.15
C TYR A 60 5.98 -6.07 19.13
N GLN A 61 6.98 -5.30 18.70
CA GLN A 61 6.91 -4.40 17.57
C GLN A 61 7.85 -4.91 16.47
N PHE A 62 7.31 -5.18 15.30
CA PHE A 62 8.07 -5.60 14.13
C PHE A 62 8.12 -4.48 13.11
N LEU A 63 9.24 -4.39 12.41
CA LEU A 63 9.36 -3.69 11.13
C LEU A 63 9.56 -4.74 10.04
N VAL A 64 8.73 -4.70 9.00
CA VAL A 64 8.79 -5.68 7.90
C VAL A 64 8.71 -5.01 6.54
N SER A 65 9.32 -5.62 5.53
CA SER A 65 9.04 -5.31 4.12
C SER A 65 8.35 -6.48 3.44
N THR A 66 7.57 -6.24 2.39
CA THR A 66 6.78 -7.31 1.76
C THR A 66 6.82 -7.29 0.24
N LYS A 67 6.48 -8.44 -0.36
CA LYS A 67 6.11 -8.52 -1.76
C LYS A 67 4.70 -7.91 -1.99
N PRO A 68 4.37 -7.46 -3.21
CA PRO A 68 3.09 -6.81 -3.50
C PRO A 68 1.83 -7.66 -3.34
N HIS A 69 1.94 -9.00 -3.35
CA HIS A 69 0.80 -9.89 -3.13
C HIS A 69 0.42 -10.04 -1.65
N CYS A 70 1.27 -9.58 -0.72
CA CYS A 70 0.99 -9.67 0.70
C CYS A 70 0.03 -8.55 1.12
N SER A 71 -1.17 -8.92 1.58
CA SER A 71 -2.09 -7.99 2.25
C SER A 71 -1.71 -7.80 3.73
N PRO A 72 -2.14 -6.70 4.38
CA PRO A 72 -1.88 -6.48 5.82
C PRO A 72 -2.25 -7.67 6.71
N SER A 73 -3.40 -8.31 6.45
CA SER A 73 -3.83 -9.51 7.17
C SER A 73 -2.95 -10.72 6.90
N ALA A 74 -2.44 -10.90 5.67
CA ALA A 74 -1.49 -11.96 5.34
C ALA A 74 -0.15 -11.77 6.07
N ILE A 75 0.32 -10.53 6.18
CA ILE A 75 1.53 -10.18 6.95
C ILE A 75 1.36 -10.60 8.41
N VAL A 76 0.27 -10.17 9.04
CA VAL A 76 -0.01 -10.48 10.45
C VAL A 76 -0.15 -11.99 10.64
N ARG A 77 -0.85 -12.68 9.74
CA ARG A 77 -0.99 -14.15 9.78
C ARG A 77 0.36 -14.85 9.72
N SER A 78 1.24 -14.42 8.82
CA SER A 78 2.59 -14.99 8.67
C SER A 78 3.39 -14.80 9.96
N ILE A 79 3.59 -13.55 10.40
CA ILE A 79 4.41 -13.25 11.59
C ILE A 79 3.84 -13.93 12.83
N LYS A 80 2.56 -13.69 13.15
CA LYS A 80 1.92 -14.19 14.37
C LYS A 80 1.84 -15.71 14.38
N GLY A 81 1.50 -16.33 13.25
CA GLY A 81 1.36 -17.78 13.13
C GLY A 81 2.69 -18.51 13.30
N ARG A 82 3.73 -18.07 12.56
CA ARG A 82 5.07 -18.67 12.67
C ARG A 82 5.66 -18.44 14.05
N LEU A 83 5.54 -17.23 14.60
CA LEU A 83 6.05 -16.93 15.93
C LEU A 83 5.34 -17.74 17.02
N GLN A 84 4.01 -17.85 16.96
CA GLN A 84 3.26 -18.69 17.90
C GLN A 84 3.77 -20.13 17.88
N TYR A 85 4.12 -20.68 16.72
CA TYR A 85 4.69 -22.02 16.63
C TYR A 85 6.06 -22.12 17.30
N LEU A 86 6.94 -21.12 17.10
CA LEU A 86 8.29 -21.11 17.64
C LEU A 86 8.34 -21.03 19.17
N ILE A 87 7.41 -20.32 19.79
CA ILE A 87 7.39 -20.09 21.24
C ILE A 87 6.33 -20.93 21.98
N ARG A 88 5.63 -21.85 21.28
CA ARG A 88 4.46 -22.55 21.86
C ARG A 88 4.80 -23.44 23.05
N ASP A 89 6.03 -23.97 23.09
CA ASP A 89 6.46 -24.90 24.13
C ASP A 89 6.75 -24.15 25.44
N GLU A 90 7.09 -22.86 25.35
CA GLU A 90 7.24 -21.95 26.49
C GLU A 90 5.92 -21.29 26.88
N ILE A 91 5.17 -20.76 25.90
CA ILE A 91 3.93 -20.01 26.12
C ILE A 91 2.83 -20.53 25.17
N PRO A 92 2.06 -21.53 25.62
CA PRO A 92 0.90 -22.01 24.87
C PRO A 92 -0.11 -20.87 24.64
N LYS A 93 -0.46 -20.61 23.38
CA LYS A 93 -1.42 -19.54 22.99
C LYS A 93 -1.01 -18.13 23.46
N ALA A 94 0.29 -17.82 23.34
CA ALA A 94 0.95 -16.56 23.71
C ALA A 94 0.19 -15.28 23.33
N PHE A 95 -0.44 -15.22 22.15
CA PHE A 95 -0.99 -13.95 21.64
C PHE A 95 -2.49 -13.76 21.91
N ARG A 96 -2.87 -12.52 22.20
CA ARG A 96 -4.25 -12.04 22.16
C ARG A 96 -4.79 -12.06 20.73
N ARG A 97 -6.11 -11.96 20.55
CA ARG A 97 -6.71 -11.91 19.21
C ARG A 97 -6.35 -10.62 18.46
N ASN A 98 -6.28 -9.50 19.17
CA ASN A 98 -6.05 -8.20 18.57
C ASN A 98 -4.60 -8.01 18.06
N TYR A 99 -4.44 -7.13 17.08
CA TYR A 99 -3.14 -6.70 16.54
C TYR A 99 -3.21 -5.27 16.00
N HIS A 100 -2.04 -4.70 15.71
CA HIS A 100 -1.92 -3.46 14.95
C HIS A 100 -1.03 -3.70 13.73
N VAL A 101 -1.43 -3.23 12.55
CA VAL A 101 -0.59 -3.27 11.33
C VAL A 101 -0.74 -1.97 10.56
N GLN A 102 0.36 -1.28 10.28
CA GLN A 102 0.30 0.00 9.58
C GLN A 102 1.38 0.14 8.52
N SER A 103 1.00 0.73 7.39
CA SER A 103 1.90 1.13 6.32
C SER A 103 2.87 2.21 6.78
N LEU A 104 4.13 2.09 6.36
CA LEU A 104 5.20 3.05 6.60
C LEU A 104 5.82 3.48 5.27
N GLY A 105 6.04 4.77 5.08
CA GLY A 105 6.70 5.30 3.89
C GLY A 105 8.02 5.96 4.19
N ASP A 106 8.83 6.16 3.16
CA ASP A 106 9.96 7.10 3.24
C ASP A 106 9.47 8.55 3.35
N ALA A 107 8.31 8.83 2.75
CA ALA A 107 7.60 10.10 2.89
C ALA A 107 6.36 9.94 3.78
N LYS A 108 6.12 10.95 4.62
CA LYS A 108 4.86 11.09 5.36
C LYS A 108 3.71 11.40 4.41
N ALA A 109 2.49 11.05 4.80
CA ALA A 109 1.27 11.30 4.04
C ALA A 109 1.17 12.76 3.53
N ALA A 110 1.45 13.75 4.40
CA ALA A 110 1.43 15.16 4.03
C ALA A 110 2.47 15.55 2.96
N THR A 111 3.66 14.96 3.01
CA THR A 111 4.71 15.17 2.00
C THR A 111 4.28 14.60 0.65
N LEU A 112 3.70 13.40 0.69
CA LEU A 112 3.26 12.71 -0.53
C LEU A 112 2.03 13.39 -1.16
N ASP A 113 1.09 13.84 -0.33
CA ASP A 113 -0.06 14.62 -0.78
C ASP A 113 0.38 15.86 -1.56
N ARG A 114 1.32 16.64 -0.99
CA ARG A 114 1.92 17.81 -1.66
C ARG A 114 2.71 17.43 -2.91
N TYR A 115 3.38 16.28 -2.91
CA TYR A 115 4.10 15.79 -4.08
C TYR A 115 3.13 15.49 -5.23
N VAL A 116 2.02 14.82 -4.95
CA VAL A 116 1.02 14.46 -5.96
C VAL A 116 0.23 15.69 -6.41
N SER A 117 -0.05 16.64 -5.52
CA SER A 117 -0.76 17.87 -5.88
C SER A 117 -0.01 18.78 -6.85
N ARG A 118 1.33 18.64 -6.94
CA ARG A 118 2.21 19.45 -7.81
C ARG A 118 2.69 18.69 -9.05
N GLN A 119 2.07 17.55 -9.38
CA GLN A 119 2.53 16.73 -10.50
C GLN A 119 2.40 17.44 -11.85
N THR A 120 1.30 18.17 -12.05
CA THR A 120 1.08 18.93 -13.28
C THR A 120 2.06 20.09 -13.43
N ASP A 121 2.53 20.69 -12.33
CA ASP A 121 3.57 21.73 -12.34
C ASP A 121 4.96 21.18 -12.72
N LYS A 122 5.27 19.94 -12.29
CA LYS A 122 6.56 19.29 -12.57
C LYS A 122 6.68 18.75 -13.99
N HIS A 123 5.54 18.53 -14.64
CA HIS A 123 5.44 18.03 -16.00
C HIS A 123 4.67 19.02 -16.87
N PRO A 124 5.21 20.24 -17.09
CA PRO A 124 4.50 21.28 -17.83
C PRO A 124 4.28 20.83 -19.27
N MET A 125 3.06 21.03 -19.75
CA MET A 125 2.71 20.85 -21.15
C MET A 125 3.10 22.10 -21.93
N ALA A 126 3.60 21.90 -23.15
CA ALA A 126 3.96 23.01 -24.04
C ALA A 126 2.76 23.91 -24.38
N ASP A 127 1.55 23.32 -24.45
CA ASP A 127 0.30 24.04 -24.67
C ASP A 127 -0.39 24.38 -23.34
N PRO A 128 -0.55 25.66 -22.98
CA PRO A 128 -1.26 26.10 -21.77
C PRO A 128 -2.71 25.64 -21.69
N VAL A 129 -3.38 25.40 -22.83
CA VAL A 129 -4.74 24.85 -22.86
C VAL A 129 -4.75 23.40 -22.39
N VAL A 130 -3.79 22.60 -22.86
CA VAL A 130 -3.63 21.20 -22.42
C VAL A 130 -3.25 21.14 -20.94
N GLN A 131 -2.37 22.05 -20.49
CA GLN A 131 -2.03 22.18 -19.07
C GLN A 131 -3.27 22.40 -18.20
N ARG A 132 -4.07 23.44 -18.51
CA ARG A 132 -5.31 23.74 -17.77
C ARG A 132 -6.28 22.57 -17.77
N ARG A 133 -6.41 21.85 -18.89
CA ARG A 133 -7.25 20.64 -18.95
C ARG A 133 -6.78 19.58 -17.95
N LEU A 134 -5.47 19.28 -17.91
CA LEU A 134 -4.92 18.33 -16.93
C LEU A 134 -5.17 18.80 -15.50
N ASP A 135 -5.00 20.09 -15.19
CA ASP A 135 -5.24 20.62 -13.84
C ASP A 135 -6.71 20.40 -13.39
N THR A 136 -7.69 20.58 -14.28
CA THR A 136 -9.10 20.33 -13.97
C THR A 136 -9.46 18.84 -13.81
N LEU A 137 -8.59 17.95 -14.29
CA LEU A 137 -8.77 16.50 -14.22
C LEU A 137 -8.19 15.88 -12.95
N GLN A 138 -7.45 16.64 -12.14
CA GLN A 138 -6.99 16.16 -10.84
C GLN A 138 -8.18 15.84 -9.93
N PHE A 139 -7.99 14.92 -8.99
CA PHE A 139 -9.00 14.58 -7.98
C PHE A 139 -8.39 14.73 -6.59
N HIS A 140 -9.17 15.30 -5.67
CA HIS A 140 -8.81 15.39 -4.27
C HIS A 140 -10.07 15.33 -3.40
N ASP A 141 -10.09 14.42 -2.45
CA ASP A 141 -11.08 14.36 -1.38
C ASP A 141 -10.39 14.71 -0.04
N PRO A 142 -10.55 15.96 0.45
CA PRO A 142 -9.89 16.41 1.68
C PRO A 142 -10.48 15.76 2.94
N THR A 143 -11.63 15.09 2.84
CA THR A 143 -12.26 14.42 4.00
C THR A 143 -11.61 13.07 4.29
N ILE A 144 -10.81 12.54 3.36
CA ILE A 144 -10.15 11.25 3.49
C ILE A 144 -8.73 11.44 4.02
N ASP A 145 -8.54 11.10 5.29
CA ASP A 145 -7.23 11.10 5.93
C ASP A 145 -6.55 9.72 5.89
N LEU A 146 -5.55 9.58 5.02
CA LEU A 146 -4.76 8.35 4.84
C LEU A 146 -3.61 8.17 5.84
N ALA A 147 -3.46 9.06 6.82
CA ALA A 147 -2.55 8.86 7.96
C ALA A 147 -3.25 8.19 9.16
N HIS A 148 -4.59 8.21 9.21
CA HIS A 148 -5.37 7.69 10.33
C HIS A 148 -5.74 6.21 10.15
N PRO A 149 -5.32 5.31 11.09
CA PRO A 149 -5.67 3.89 11.03
C PRO A 149 -7.17 3.64 11.18
N ASN A 150 -7.68 2.69 10.42
CA ASN A 150 -9.03 2.14 10.58
C ASN A 150 -9.06 1.12 11.72
N THR A 151 -10.23 0.94 12.32
CA THR A 151 -10.50 -0.12 13.30
C THR A 151 -11.36 -1.19 12.63
N GLY A 152 -10.87 -2.42 12.61
CA GLY A 152 -11.62 -3.60 12.17
C GLY A 152 -11.92 -4.55 13.34
N THR A 153 -12.54 -5.69 13.03
CA THR A 153 -12.95 -6.70 14.03
C THR A 153 -11.81 -7.20 14.92
N TYR A 154 -10.59 -7.28 14.37
CA TYR A 154 -9.43 -7.87 15.04
C TYR A 154 -8.37 -6.84 15.44
N GLY A 155 -8.66 -5.54 15.37
CA GLY A 155 -7.70 -4.50 15.76
C GLY A 155 -7.60 -3.37 14.75
N ARG A 156 -6.47 -2.66 14.77
CA ARG A 156 -6.27 -1.46 13.97
C ARG A 156 -5.38 -1.73 12.77
N TYR A 157 -5.72 -1.14 11.63
CA TYR A 157 -4.91 -1.26 10.43
C TYR A 157 -4.81 0.05 9.64
N LEU A 158 -3.68 0.24 8.96
CA LEU A 158 -3.48 1.28 7.96
C LEU A 158 -2.86 0.64 6.71
N ASN A 159 -3.56 0.71 5.58
CA ASN A 159 -3.12 0.19 4.28
C ASN A 159 -3.08 1.32 3.25
N SER A 160 -2.28 2.34 3.53
CA SER A 160 -2.18 3.53 2.67
C SER A 160 -1.10 3.32 1.60
N LEU A 161 -1.53 3.44 0.35
CA LEU A 161 -0.76 3.06 -0.83
C LEU A 161 -0.73 4.17 -1.86
N GLN A 162 0.45 4.41 -2.40
CA GLN A 162 0.67 5.12 -3.65
C GLN A 162 0.78 4.09 -4.76
N ILE A 163 -0.16 4.16 -5.71
CA ILE A 163 -0.08 3.39 -6.95
C ILE A 163 0.29 4.33 -8.07
N VAL A 164 1.27 3.94 -8.89
CA VAL A 164 1.63 4.66 -10.12
C VAL A 164 1.53 3.72 -11.29
N LEU A 165 0.78 4.14 -12.31
CA LEU A 165 0.56 3.40 -13.53
C LEU A 165 1.06 4.25 -14.70
N GLU A 166 1.98 3.71 -15.49
CA GLU A 166 2.52 4.36 -16.67
C GLU A 166 1.83 3.88 -17.94
N ASN A 167 1.65 4.79 -18.88
CA ASN A 167 1.22 4.42 -20.23
C ASN A 167 2.37 3.70 -20.96
N ILE A 168 2.03 2.85 -21.93
CA ILE A 168 3.01 2.23 -22.83
C ILE A 168 3.84 3.30 -23.55
N ASP A 169 5.09 2.96 -23.89
CA ASP A 169 6.08 3.94 -24.35
C ASP A 169 5.57 4.77 -25.55
N GLY A 170 5.72 6.10 -25.43
CA GLY A 170 5.26 7.06 -26.42
C GLY A 170 3.78 7.44 -26.32
N TRP A 171 2.95 6.69 -25.58
CA TRP A 171 1.54 7.02 -25.43
C TRP A 171 1.32 8.17 -24.46
N ARG A 172 0.91 9.32 -25.01
CA ARG A 172 0.53 10.52 -24.27
C ARG A 172 -0.94 10.81 -24.52
N GLU A 173 -1.80 10.44 -23.59
CA GLU A 173 -3.22 10.76 -23.70
C GLU A 173 -3.43 12.23 -23.34
N VAL A 174 -4.06 12.95 -24.26
CA VAL A 174 -4.42 14.37 -24.07
C VAL A 174 -5.90 14.63 -24.32
N ARG A 175 -6.66 13.62 -24.78
CA ARG A 175 -8.09 13.75 -25.00
C ARG A 175 -8.80 13.80 -23.65
N GLU A 176 -9.33 14.97 -23.33
CA GLU A 176 -10.00 15.22 -22.05
C GLU A 176 -11.12 14.22 -21.77
N SER A 177 -11.90 13.84 -22.80
CA SER A 177 -12.99 12.87 -22.66
C SER A 177 -12.50 11.50 -22.17
N MET A 178 -11.34 11.04 -22.63
CA MET A 178 -10.75 9.77 -22.19
C MET A 178 -10.18 9.89 -20.78
N LEU A 179 -9.42 10.95 -20.49
CA LEU A 179 -8.86 11.17 -19.15
C LEU A 179 -9.95 11.34 -18.09
N ARG A 180 -11.06 12.01 -18.42
CA ARG A 180 -12.24 12.13 -17.54
C ARG A 180 -12.88 10.76 -17.27
N ARG A 181 -12.94 9.88 -18.28
CA ARG A 181 -13.42 8.50 -18.11
C ARG A 181 -12.47 7.68 -17.25
N VAL A 182 -11.15 7.80 -17.45
CA VAL A 182 -10.11 7.17 -16.60
C VAL A 182 -10.28 7.58 -15.14
N ARG A 183 -10.37 8.89 -14.86
CA ARG A 183 -10.67 9.40 -13.52
C ARG A 183 -11.95 8.78 -12.96
N GLY A 184 -13.01 8.79 -13.77
CA GLY A 184 -14.32 8.27 -13.39
C GLY A 184 -14.30 6.80 -13.02
N VAL A 185 -13.57 5.95 -13.74
CA VAL A 185 -13.45 4.52 -13.39
C VAL A 185 -12.61 4.29 -12.14
N ILE A 186 -11.56 5.08 -11.89
CA ILE A 186 -10.78 5.01 -10.65
C ILE A 186 -11.67 5.35 -9.44
N VAL A 187 -12.39 6.48 -9.51
CA VAL A 187 -13.33 6.90 -8.46
C VAL A 187 -14.41 5.85 -8.23
N LYS A 188 -15.06 5.37 -9.30
CA LYS A 188 -16.09 4.31 -9.18
C LYS A 188 -15.53 3.01 -8.61
N SER A 189 -14.30 2.64 -8.94
CA SER A 189 -13.64 1.46 -8.38
C SER A 189 -13.46 1.59 -6.87
N ALA A 190 -13.03 2.77 -6.42
CA ALA A 190 -12.84 3.07 -5.02
C ALA A 190 -14.17 3.09 -4.25
N MET A 191 -15.27 3.53 -4.86
CA MET A 191 -16.60 3.51 -4.22
C MET A 191 -17.20 2.10 -4.12
N LYS A 192 -16.91 1.21 -5.07
CA LYS A 192 -17.43 -0.17 -5.08
C LYS A 192 -16.70 -1.10 -4.12
N LYS A 193 -15.52 -0.70 -3.69
CA LYS A 193 -14.66 -1.45 -2.77
C LYS A 193 -14.54 -0.66 -1.47
N PRO A 194 -14.15 -1.27 -0.35
CA PRO A 194 -13.89 -0.53 0.89
C PRO A 194 -12.56 0.27 0.80
N TRP A 195 -12.35 0.99 -0.30
CA TRP A 195 -11.15 1.77 -0.55
C TRP A 195 -11.41 3.24 -0.26
N ARG A 196 -10.44 3.89 0.36
CA ARG A 196 -10.48 5.31 0.73
C ARG A 196 -9.62 6.09 -0.26
N LEU A 197 -10.20 6.58 -1.35
CA LEU A 197 -9.45 7.31 -2.39
C LEU A 197 -9.29 8.78 -2.01
N SER A 198 -8.07 9.22 -1.70
CA SER A 198 -7.81 10.61 -1.31
C SER A 198 -7.43 11.49 -2.51
N ARG A 199 -6.58 10.98 -3.42
CA ARG A 199 -6.05 11.81 -4.52
C ARG A 199 -5.81 11.03 -5.81
N ILE A 200 -6.04 11.68 -6.94
CA ILE A 200 -5.55 11.23 -8.25
C ILE A 200 -4.73 12.37 -8.87
N GLY A 201 -3.47 12.05 -9.19
CA GLY A 201 -2.56 12.83 -10.00
C GLY A 201 -2.57 12.34 -11.45
N LEU A 202 -3.40 12.92 -12.33
CA LEU A 202 -3.48 12.49 -13.74
C LEU A 202 -2.54 13.29 -14.62
N LEU A 203 -1.63 12.61 -15.32
CA LEU A 203 -0.74 13.19 -16.32
C LEU A 203 -0.95 12.52 -17.67
N SER A 204 -0.36 13.09 -18.73
CA SER A 204 -0.55 12.59 -20.09
C SER A 204 0.10 11.21 -20.31
N ASN A 205 1.17 10.89 -19.58
CA ASN A 205 1.94 9.66 -19.73
C ASN A 205 1.83 8.69 -18.53
N HIS A 206 1.27 9.12 -17.39
CA HIS A 206 1.11 8.27 -16.22
C HIS A 206 0.06 8.81 -15.25
N VAL A 207 -0.33 8.00 -14.27
CA VAL A 207 -1.26 8.40 -13.21
C VAL A 207 -0.71 7.99 -11.83
N HIS A 208 -0.75 8.94 -10.90
CA HIS A 208 -0.54 8.71 -9.47
C HIS A 208 -1.89 8.57 -8.75
N ILE A 209 -2.01 7.60 -7.85
CA ILE A 209 -3.23 7.35 -7.10
C ILE A 209 -2.87 7.16 -5.63
N LEU A 210 -3.44 7.97 -4.74
CA LEU A 210 -3.29 7.84 -3.29
C LEU A 210 -4.58 7.29 -2.70
N LEU A 211 -4.53 6.09 -2.15
CA LEU A 211 -5.69 5.44 -1.55
C LEU A 211 -5.35 4.58 -0.34
N GLY A 212 -6.35 4.34 0.50
CA GLY A 212 -6.31 3.34 1.58
C GLY A 212 -7.08 2.07 1.18
N GLY A 213 -6.45 0.90 1.23
CA GLY A 213 -7.10 -0.40 1.00
C GLY A 213 -7.73 -0.99 2.27
N SER A 214 -8.45 -2.11 2.13
CA SER A 214 -8.85 -2.92 3.29
C SER A 214 -7.66 -3.71 3.86
N VAL A 215 -7.86 -4.34 5.02
CA VAL A 215 -6.83 -5.21 5.64
C VAL A 215 -6.57 -6.49 4.81
N THR A 216 -7.49 -6.86 3.92
CA THR A 216 -7.41 -8.06 3.06
C THR A 216 -6.91 -7.76 1.66
N ASP A 217 -6.93 -6.50 1.23
CA ASP A 217 -6.46 -6.12 -0.09
C ASP A 217 -4.92 -6.04 -0.12
N SER A 218 -4.32 -6.76 -1.07
CA SER A 218 -2.89 -6.64 -1.36
C SER A 218 -2.62 -5.46 -2.31
N PRO A 219 -1.42 -4.84 -2.25
CA PRO A 219 -1.01 -3.84 -3.23
C PRO A 219 -1.16 -4.30 -4.70
N SER A 220 -0.81 -5.55 -5.02
CA SER A 220 -0.97 -6.10 -6.38
C SER A 220 -2.43 -6.18 -6.80
N SER A 221 -3.32 -6.66 -5.92
CA SER A 221 -4.75 -6.80 -6.22
C SER A 221 -5.42 -5.45 -6.51
N ILE A 222 -5.01 -4.40 -5.79
CA ILE A 222 -5.47 -3.03 -5.99
C ILE A 222 -4.97 -2.51 -7.33
N ALA A 223 -3.65 -2.58 -7.57
CA ALA A 223 -3.04 -2.08 -8.79
C ALA A 223 -3.62 -2.75 -10.05
N LEU A 224 -3.67 -4.08 -10.08
CA LEU A 224 -4.20 -4.84 -11.22
C LEU A 224 -5.69 -4.57 -11.45
N SER A 225 -6.48 -4.40 -10.39
CA SER A 225 -7.88 -4.01 -10.54
C SER A 225 -8.02 -2.62 -11.17
N LEU A 226 -7.18 -1.66 -10.79
CA LEU A 226 -7.20 -0.32 -11.38
C LEU A 226 -6.75 -0.37 -12.84
N MET A 227 -5.66 -1.09 -13.15
CA MET A 227 -5.15 -1.25 -14.51
C MET A 227 -6.20 -1.85 -15.46
N ASN A 228 -6.89 -2.92 -15.05
CA ASN A 228 -7.94 -3.53 -15.87
C ASN A 228 -9.18 -2.62 -16.03
N ASN A 229 -9.56 -1.87 -15.00
CA ASN A 229 -10.66 -0.91 -15.10
C ASN A 229 -10.30 0.28 -16.02
N ILE A 230 -9.04 0.69 -16.05
CA ILE A 230 -8.54 1.68 -17.00
C ILE A 230 -8.55 1.10 -18.42
N ALA A 231 -8.07 -0.13 -18.61
CA ALA A 231 -8.13 -0.81 -19.92
C ALA A 231 -9.54 -0.84 -20.50
N PHE A 232 -10.55 -1.05 -19.65
CA PHE A 232 -11.95 -1.04 -20.07
C PHE A 232 -12.40 0.30 -20.67
N VAL A 233 -11.85 1.44 -20.21
CA VAL A 233 -12.10 2.76 -20.84
C VAL A 233 -11.65 2.78 -22.31
N TYR A 234 -10.59 2.02 -22.60
CA TYR A 234 -9.94 1.88 -23.89
C TYR A 234 -10.31 0.57 -24.60
N GLU A 235 -11.49 0.02 -24.34
CA GLU A 235 -11.99 -1.19 -25.03
C GLU A 235 -11.05 -2.39 -24.85
N MET A 236 -10.45 -2.52 -23.67
CA MET A 236 -9.47 -3.55 -23.31
C MET A 236 -8.15 -3.49 -24.09
N LYS A 237 -7.79 -2.32 -24.65
CA LYS A 237 -6.46 -2.10 -25.22
C LYS A 237 -5.42 -1.99 -24.09
N PRO A 238 -4.24 -2.61 -24.22
CA PRO A 238 -3.17 -2.55 -23.22
C PRO A 238 -2.44 -1.20 -23.29
N ILE A 239 -3.11 -0.12 -22.90
CA ILE A 239 -2.57 1.24 -22.97
C ILE A 239 -1.59 1.57 -21.84
N LEU A 240 -1.60 0.79 -20.76
CA LEU A 240 -0.63 0.87 -19.67
C LEU A 240 0.51 -0.12 -19.90
N LYS A 241 1.71 0.23 -19.44
CA LYS A 241 2.83 -0.73 -19.34
C LYS A 241 2.37 -1.95 -18.55
N PHE A 242 2.94 -3.11 -18.88
CA PHE A 242 2.82 -4.32 -18.07
C PHE A 242 3.67 -4.22 -16.80
N SER A 243 3.54 -3.09 -16.11
CA SER A 243 4.16 -2.81 -14.83
C SER A 243 3.36 -1.78 -14.03
N PHE A 244 3.58 -1.78 -12.72
CA PHE A 244 3.10 -0.74 -11.82
C PHE A 244 4.13 -0.47 -10.73
N TYR A 245 4.04 0.71 -10.13
CA TYR A 245 4.70 1.00 -8.86
C TYR A 245 3.69 0.95 -7.70
N ALA A 246 4.09 0.36 -6.58
CA ALA A 246 3.34 0.40 -5.32
C ALA A 246 4.25 0.80 -4.15
N GLY A 247 3.91 1.91 -3.48
CA GLY A 247 4.62 2.41 -2.29
C GLY A 247 3.70 2.53 -1.09
N THR A 248 4.13 2.08 0.09
CA THR A 248 3.43 2.37 1.35
C THR A 248 3.74 3.79 1.84
N PHE A 249 2.77 4.42 2.49
CA PHE A 249 2.98 5.66 3.23
C PHE A 249 2.09 5.72 4.48
N GLY A 250 2.29 6.71 5.35
CA GLY A 250 1.48 6.87 6.56
C GLY A 250 1.81 8.15 7.32
N GLY A 251 1.30 8.26 8.55
CA GLY A 251 1.62 9.40 9.44
C GLY A 251 3.08 9.41 9.94
N TYR A 252 3.75 8.26 9.87
CA TYR A 252 5.13 8.09 10.32
C TYR A 252 6.05 7.71 9.15
N ASP A 253 7.29 8.17 9.24
CA ASP A 253 8.38 7.69 8.38
C ASP A 253 9.11 6.50 9.03
N ARG A 254 10.00 5.83 8.28
CA ARG A 254 10.82 4.71 8.76
C ARG A 254 11.73 5.05 9.96
N GLY A 255 12.02 6.33 10.20
CA GLY A 255 12.87 6.77 11.30
C GLY A 255 12.20 6.66 12.67
N VAL A 256 10.87 6.69 12.71
CA VAL A 256 10.10 6.66 13.97
C VAL A 256 10.11 5.29 14.63
N THR A 257 10.20 4.19 13.87
CA THR A 257 10.27 2.83 14.45
C THR A 257 11.65 2.48 15.02
N ARG A 258 12.66 3.34 14.85
CA ARG A 258 14.05 3.10 15.31
C ARG A 258 14.42 3.84 16.60
N ARG A 259 13.53 4.67 17.15
CA ARG A 259 13.83 5.41 18.38
C ARG A 259 13.19 4.70 19.57
N PRO A 260 13.97 4.27 20.59
CA PRO A 260 13.38 3.98 21.88
C PRO A 260 12.68 5.26 22.33
N ARG A 261 11.42 5.14 22.77
CA ARG A 261 10.84 6.20 23.59
C ARG A 261 11.64 6.19 24.89
N LEU A 262 12.45 7.23 25.08
CA LEU A 262 13.01 7.57 26.38
C LEU A 262 11.88 7.78 27.39
#